data_AF-A0A3M2GED1-F1
#
_entry.id   AF-A0A3M2GED1-F1
#
_cell.length_a   1.000
_cell.length_b   1.000
_cell.length_c   1.000
_cell.angle_alpha   90.00
_cell.angle_beta   90.00
_cell.angle_gamma   90.00
#
_symmetry.space_group_name_H-M   'P 1'
#
loop_
_entity.id
_entity.type
_entity.pdbx_description
1 polymer ?
#
loop_
_entity_poly.entity_id
_entity_poly.type
_entity_poly.pdbx_seq_one_letter_code
_entity_poly.pdbx_strand_id
1 'polypeptide(L)' 'MSKIEFPHARGADFHECDAHREGDWIVFRCPQCPDYERRLNWRTGEMEVKNNPPDINHTGSYFPHELAEAFINTN' A
#
# COMPACT_ATOMS: atom_id res chain seq x y z
N MET A 1 -35.36 0.52 25.04
CA MET A 1 -34.62 0.48 23.76
C MET A 1 -33.14 0.69 24.11
N SER A 2 -32.34 -0.38 24.09
CA SER A 2 -30.91 -0.28 24.40
C SER A 2 -30.17 0.18 23.15
N LYS A 3 -29.43 1.29 23.23
CA LYS A 3 -28.52 1.72 22.15
C LYS A 3 -27.40 0.70 22.09
N ILE A 4 -27.25 0.03 20.95
CA ILE A 4 -26.08 -0.80 20.66
C ILE A 4 -24.94 0.18 20.41
N GLU A 5 -24.06 0.34 21.40
CA GLU A 5 -22.81 1.06 21.23
C GLU A 5 -21.85 0.12 20.50
N PHE A 6 -21.62 0.40 19.21
CA PHE A 6 -20.49 -0.20 18.51
C PHE A 6 -19.22 0.33 19.18
N PRO A 7 -18.33 -0.54 19.71
CA PRO A 7 -17.05 -0.06 20.19
C PRO A 7 -16.39 0.64 19.01
N HIS A 8 -16.14 1.94 19.15
CA HIS A 8 -15.31 2.68 18.21
C HIS A 8 -14.06 1.83 18.05
N ALA A 9 -13.86 1.26 16.86
CA ALA A 9 -12.65 0.52 16.53
C ALA A 9 -11.52 1.44 16.95
N ARG A 10 -10.73 1.02 17.96
CA ARG A 10 -9.54 1.76 18.38
C ARG A 10 -8.78 2.04 17.09
N GLY A 11 -8.66 3.32 16.75
CA GLY A 11 -8.33 3.78 15.41
C GLY A 11 -7.21 2.93 14.83
N ALA A 12 -7.50 2.17 13.78
CA ALA A 12 -6.46 1.41 13.12
C ALA A 12 -5.45 2.42 12.57
N ASP A 13 -4.19 2.28 12.95
CA ASP A 13 -3.15 3.21 12.52
C ASP A 13 -2.94 3.02 11.01
N PHE A 14 -2.93 4.14 10.26
CA PHE A 14 -2.75 4.12 8.81
C PHE A 14 -1.36 4.63 8.48
N HIS A 15 -0.58 3.81 7.77
CA HIS A 15 0.75 4.19 7.30
C HIS A 15 0.76 4.29 5.78
N GLU A 16 1.24 5.42 5.27
CA GLU A 16 1.52 5.60 3.85
C GLU A 16 2.82 4.87 3.47
N CYS A 17 2.74 4.10 2.40
CA CYS A 17 3.84 3.35 1.84
C CYS A 17 4.29 3.98 0.52
N ASP A 18 5.60 4.06 0.36
CA ASP A 18 6.22 4.37 -0.92
C ASP A 18 6.22 3.13 -1.80
N ALA A 19 6.00 3.33 -3.10
CA ALA A 19 5.96 2.26 -4.07
C ALA A 19 6.94 2.52 -5.23
N HIS A 20 7.74 1.52 -5.57
CA HIS A 20 8.61 1.55 -6.75
C HIS A 20 8.56 0.21 -7.49
N ARG A 21 9.07 0.19 -8.71
CA ARG A 21 9.06 -1.01 -9.56
C ARG A 21 10.44 -1.63 -9.66
N GLU A 22 10.49 -2.94 -9.45
CA GLU A 22 11.67 -3.81 -9.63
C GLU A 22 11.30 -4.90 -10.64
N GLY A 23 11.54 -4.62 -11.92
CA GLY A 23 11.15 -5.53 -13.01
C GLY A 23 9.64 -5.72 -13.11
N ASP A 24 9.16 -6.92 -12.80
CA ASP A 24 7.73 -7.26 -12.80
C ASP A 24 7.06 -7.07 -11.44
N TRP A 25 7.82 -6.70 -10.42
CA TRP A 25 7.32 -6.49 -9.07
C TRP A 25 7.15 -5.00 -8.76
N ILE A 26 6.01 -4.65 -8.19
CA ILE A 26 5.79 -3.38 -7.50
C ILE A 26 6.07 -3.63 -6.02
N VAL A 27 7.07 -2.95 -5.49
CA VAL A 27 7.52 -3.09 -4.10
C VAL A 27 7.00 -1.89 -3.32
N PHE A 28 6.29 -2.17 -2.22
CA PHE A 28 5.80 -1.19 -1.27
C PHE A 28 6.62 -1.29 0.01
N ARG A 29 7.13 -0.15 0.49
CA ARG A 29 7.85 -0.04 1.75
C ARG A 29 7.26 1.07 2.61
N CYS A 30 7.23 0.82 3.90
CA CYS A 30 6.68 1.76 4.88
C CYS A 30 7.83 2.46 5.61
N PRO A 31 7.96 3.80 5.54
CA PRO A 31 9.01 4.53 6.27
C PRO A 31 8.95 4.33 7.80
N GLN A 32 7.76 4.01 8.32
CA GLN A 32 7.51 3.81 9.76
C GLN A 32 7.67 2.34 10.20
N CYS A 33 7.67 1.40 9.24
CA CYS A 33 7.82 -0.03 9.50
C CYS A 33 8.99 -0.57 8.66
N PRO A 34 10.24 -0.46 9.15
CA PRO A 34 11.43 -0.77 8.36
C PRO A 34 11.50 -2.23 7.89
N ASP A 35 10.85 -3.14 8.62
CA ASP A 35 10.80 -4.57 8.29
C ASP A 35 9.59 -4.95 7.40
N TYR A 36 8.67 -4.01 7.17
CA TYR A 36 7.49 -4.24 6.34
C TYR A 36 7.85 -4.09 4.86
N GLU A 37 7.48 -5.10 4.08
CA GLU A 37 7.56 -5.05 2.62
C GLU A 37 6.38 -5.80 2.02
N ARG A 38 5.67 -5.16 1.10
CA ARG A 38 4.67 -5.81 0.25
C ARG A 38 5.14 -5.79 -1.18
N ARG A 39 5.06 -6.91 -1.88
CA ARG A 39 5.37 -7.01 -3.31
C ARG A 39 4.12 -7.44 -4.06
N LEU A 40 3.88 -6.83 -5.20
CA LEU A 40 2.81 -7.18 -6.13
C LEU A 40 3.41 -7.38 -7.51
N ASN A 41 3.33 -8.59 -8.06
CA ASN A 41 3.70 -8.84 -9.45
C ASN A 41 2.58 -8.31 -10.35
N TRP A 42 2.84 -7.22 -11.10
CA TRP A 42 1.78 -6.58 -11.89
C TRP A 42 1.37 -7.39 -13.13
N ARG A 43 2.19 -8.35 -13.56
CA ARG A 43 1.87 -9.24 -14.70
C ARG A 43 1.01 -10.43 -14.28
N THR A 44 1.32 -11.04 -13.14
CA THR A 44 0.66 -12.27 -12.67
C THR A 44 -0.42 -12.02 -11.61
N GLY A 45 -0.39 -10.87 -10.94
CA GLY A 45 -1.23 -10.56 -9.79
C GLY A 45 -0.77 -11.21 -8.47
N GLU A 46 0.38 -11.90 -8.47
CA GLU A 46 0.95 -12.53 -7.29
C GLU A 46 1.33 -11.49 -6.23
N MET A 47 1.06 -11.78 -4.95
CA MET A 47 1.32 -10.88 -3.84
C MET A 47 2.14 -11.58 -2.75
N GLU A 48 3.22 -10.92 -2.32
CA GLU A 48 4.02 -11.32 -1.17
C GLU A 48 3.98 -10.23 -0.11
N VAL A 49 3.88 -10.61 1.16
CA VAL A 49 3.89 -9.66 2.27
C VAL A 49 4.81 -10.16 3.36
N LYS A 50 5.70 -9.30 3.84
CA LYS A 50 6.64 -9.57 4.92
C LYS A 50 6.34 -8.64 6.09
N ASN A 51 6.34 -9.23 7.30
CA ASN A 51 6.21 -8.53 8.58
C ASN A 51 5.07 -7.50 8.62
N ASN A 52 3.85 -7.92 8.26
CA ASN A 52 2.65 -7.07 8.33
C ASN A 52 2.12 -7.01 9.76
N PRO A 53 2.25 -5.87 10.47
CA PRO A 53 1.65 -5.70 11.79
C PRO A 53 0.12 -5.73 11.65
N PRO A 54 -0.60 -6.53 12.46
CA PRO A 54 -2.05 -6.71 12.32
C PRO A 54 -2.88 -5.47 12.67
N ASP A 55 -2.31 -4.56 13.47
CA ASP A 55 -2.98 -3.35 13.95
C ASP A 55 -2.69 -2.12 13.06
N ILE A 56 -1.87 -2.27 12.02
CA ILE A 56 -1.46 -1.19 11.12
C ILE A 56 -1.99 -1.46 9.71
N ASN A 57 -2.77 -0.51 9.19
CA ASN A 57 -3.24 -0.50 7.83
C ASN A 57 -2.26 0.23 6.92
N HIS A 58 -1.51 -0.55 6.14
CA HIS A 58 -0.61 -0.04 5.12
C HIS A 58 -1.36 0.34 3.84
N THR A 59 -1.25 1.60 3.42
CA THR A 59 -1.85 2.13 2.20
C THR A 59 -0.76 2.70 1.30
N GLY A 60 -0.95 2.63 -0.02
CA GLY A 60 0.03 3.15 -0.97
C GLY A 60 -0.39 2.86 -2.39
N SER A 61 -0.07 3.78 -3.30
CA SER A 61 -0.42 3.72 -4.70
C SER A 61 0.85 3.69 -5.55
N TYR A 62 0.86 2.85 -6.57
CA TYR A 62 1.91 2.85 -7.58
C TYR A 62 1.36 3.44 -8.87
N PHE A 63 2.02 4.49 -9.37
CA PHE A 63 1.71 5.07 -10.67
C PHE A 63 2.88 4.79 -11.63
N PRO A 64 2.66 4.06 -12.73
CA PRO A 64 3.74 3.76 -13.68
C PRO A 64 4.29 5.04 -14.30
N HIS A 65 5.63 5.16 -14.33
CA HIS A 65 6.29 6.33 -14.92
C HIS A 65 5.97 6.47 -16.41
N GLU A 66 5.81 5.36 -17.14
CA GLU A 66 5.49 5.39 -18.57
C GLU A 66 4.12 6.04 -18.84
N LEU A 67 3.19 5.93 -17.89
CA LEU A 67 1.90 6.61 -17.94
C LEU A 67 2.03 8.09 -17.54
N ALA A 68 2.90 8.42 -16.57
CA ALA A 68 3.10 9.80 -16.14
C ALA A 68 3.60 10.70 -17.29
N GLU A 69 4.53 10.20 -18.11
CA GLU A 69 5.03 10.93 -19.28
C GLU A 69 3.94 11.14 -20.35
N ALA A 70 3.01 10.20 -20.50
CA ALA A 70 1.90 10.33 -21.43
C ALA A 70 0.93 11.46 -21.02
N PHE A 71 0.75 11.70 -19.72
CA PHE A 71 -0.11 12.79 -19.20
C PHE A 71 0.56 14.17 -19.28
N ILE A 72 1.89 14.25 -19.26
CA ILE A 72 2.61 15.54 -19.32
C ILE A 72 2.69 16.05 -20.77
N ASN A 73 2.86 15.17 -21.76
CA ASN A 73 3.04 15.54 -23.17
C ASN A 73 1.74 15.78 -23.95
N THR A 74 0.61 15.96 -23.26
CA THR A 74 -0.70 16.23 -23.87
C THR A 74 -1.23 17.66 -23.62
N ASN A 75 -0.41 18.56 -23.07
CA ASN A 75 -0.67 20.00 -22.98
C ASN A 75 0.31 20.81 -23.84
#